data_AF-A0A850LPU5-F1
#
_entry.id   AF-A0A850LPU5-F1
#
_cell.length_a   1.000
_cell.length_b   1.000
_cell.length_c   1.000
_cell.angle_alpha   90.00
_cell.angle_beta   90.00
_cell.angle_gamma   90.00
#
_symmetry.space_group_name_H-M   'P 1'
#
loop_
_entity.id
_entity.type
_entity.pdbx_description
1 polymer ?
#
loop_
_entity_poly.entity_id
_entity_poly.type
_entity_poly.pdbx_seq_one_letter_code
_entity_poly.pdbx_strand_id
1 'polypeptide(L)'
;MQTLSKLAELRRLLHSMERTLGLQDLSPVERDIYYAASELSGDDQRIRTVGLIEHALLETVSRPTFFRALKSLVNKGYLAQCSTMNRGCYVVRSPES
;
A
#
# COMPACT_ATOMS: atom_id res chain seq x y z
N MET A 1 11.13 -19.57 21.98
CA MET A 1 9.77 -20.00 21.57
C MET A 1 8.70 -18.91 21.69
N GLN A 2 8.74 -18.02 22.69
CA GLN A 2 7.68 -16.99 22.89
C GLN A 2 7.58 -15.94 21.76
N THR A 3 8.70 -15.54 21.13
CA THR A 3 8.71 -14.50 20.07
C THR A 3 7.98 -14.93 18.80
N LEU A 4 8.12 -16.20 18.39
CA LEU A 4 7.45 -16.72 17.20
C LEU A 4 5.92 -16.78 17.40
N SER A 5 5.46 -17.15 18.61
CA SER A 5 4.03 -17.13 18.94
C SER A 5 3.46 -15.72 18.85
N LYS A 6 4.15 -14.73 19.43
CA LYS A 6 3.75 -13.31 19.37
C LYS A 6 3.72 -12.79 17.93
N LEU A 7 4.70 -13.15 17.11
CA LEU A 7 4.72 -12.78 15.70
C LEU A 7 3.53 -13.40 14.94
N ALA A 8 3.21 -14.66 15.22
CA ALA A 8 2.05 -15.33 14.63
C ALA A 8 0.73 -14.66 15.06
N GLU A 9 0.61 -14.22 16.31
CA GLU A 9 -0.53 -13.45 16.81
C GLU A 9 -0.68 -12.12 16.08
N LEU A 10 0.40 -11.35 15.93
CA LEU A 10 0.40 -10.10 15.17
C LEU A 10 0.01 -10.33 13.71
N ARG A 11 0.52 -11.39 13.08
CA ARG A 11 0.19 -11.73 11.69
C ARG A 11 -1.29 -12.08 11.54
N ARG A 12 -1.88 -12.81 12.50
CA ARG A 12 -3.32 -13.11 12.50
C ARG A 12 -4.16 -11.85 12.68
N LEU A 13 -3.77 -10.95 13.58
CA LEU A 13 -4.48 -9.68 13.80
C LEU A 13 -4.49 -8.84 12.52
N LEU A 14 -3.32 -8.64 11.90
CA LEU A 14 -3.19 -7.91 10.62
C LEU A 14 -4.09 -8.53 9.55
N HIS A 15 -4.08 -9.86 9.41
CA HIS A 15 -4.90 -10.55 8.43
C HIS A 15 -6.41 -10.40 8.69
N SER A 16 -6.83 -10.39 9.96
CA SER A 16 -8.23 -10.14 10.33
C SER A 16 -8.66 -8.71 9.97
N MET A 17 -7.79 -7.72 10.19
CA MET A 17 -8.04 -6.33 9.82
C MET A 17 -8.14 -6.16 8.30
N GLU A 18 -7.20 -6.75 7.56
CA GLU A 18 -7.22 -6.79 6.09
C GLU A 18 -8.55 -7.32 5.56
N ARG A 19 -9.04 -8.43 6.12
CA ARG A 19 -10.33 -9.00 5.73
C ARG A 19 -11.52 -8.11 6.05
N THR A 20 -11.47 -7.43 7.20
CA THR A 20 -12.54 -6.51 7.62
C THR A 20 -12.61 -5.29 6.69
N LEU A 21 -11.45 -4.86 6.16
CA LEU A 21 -11.32 -3.74 5.22
C LEU A 21 -11.44 -4.16 3.74
N GLY A 22 -11.71 -5.44 3.44
CA GLY A 22 -11.80 -5.93 2.06
C GLY A 22 -10.45 -6.02 1.31
N LEU A 23 -9.32 -5.90 2.01
CA LEU A 23 -7.98 -5.86 1.41
C LEU A 23 -7.42 -7.26 1.09
N GLN A 24 -8.14 -8.34 1.39
CA GLN A 24 -7.67 -9.71 1.14
C GLN A 24 -7.46 -10.02 -0.35
N ASP A 25 -8.13 -9.29 -1.25
CA ASP A 25 -8.02 -9.45 -2.70
C ASP A 25 -6.81 -8.71 -3.30
N LEU A 26 -6.07 -7.98 -2.45
CA LEU A 26 -4.79 -7.38 -2.80
C LEU A 26 -3.65 -8.37 -2.52
N SER A 27 -2.77 -8.53 -3.51
CA SER A 27 -1.49 -9.22 -3.32
C SER A 27 -0.67 -8.56 -2.21
N PRO A 28 0.29 -9.28 -1.58
CA PRO A 28 1.13 -8.70 -0.54
C PRO A 28 1.79 -7.38 -0.95
N VAL A 29 2.36 -7.32 -2.16
CA VAL A 29 3.01 -6.11 -2.68
C VAL A 29 2.01 -4.96 -2.87
N GLU A 30 0.77 -5.25 -3.31
CA GLU A 30 -0.27 -4.22 -3.40
C GLU A 30 -0.64 -3.66 -2.02
N ARG A 31 -0.75 -4.52 -1.00
CA ARG A 31 -0.99 -4.07 0.39
C ARG A 31 0.16 -3.24 0.91
N ASP A 32 1.40 -3.68 0.67
CA ASP A 32 2.60 -2.94 1.09
C ASP A 32 2.65 -1.54 0.47
N ILE A 33 2.33 -1.41 -0.83
CA ILE A 33 2.20 -0.10 -1.49
C ILE A 33 1.08 0.72 -0.89
N TYR A 34 -0.08 0.12 -0.62
CA TYR A 34 -1.24 0.83 -0.08
C TYR A 34 -1.01 1.33 1.35
N TYR A 35 -0.35 0.54 2.20
CA TYR A 35 0.05 0.94 3.56
C TYR A 35 1.09 2.05 3.52
N ALA A 36 2.15 1.89 2.72
CA ALA A 36 3.18 2.92 2.53
C ALA A 36 2.57 4.24 2.01
N ALA A 37 1.63 4.14 1.06
CA ALA A 37 0.92 5.30 0.54
C ALA A 37 0.08 5.99 1.62
N SER A 38 -0.62 5.22 2.45
CA SER A 38 -1.44 5.76 3.53
C SER A 38 -0.58 6.47 4.59
N GLU A 39 0.56 5.88 4.96
CA GLU A 39 1.53 6.47 5.89
C GLU A 39 2.15 7.77 5.34
N LEU A 40 2.53 7.78 4.06
CA LEU A 40 3.13 8.95 3.41
C LEU A 40 2.11 10.04 3.02
N SER A 41 0.81 9.75 3.03
CA SER A 41 -0.21 10.64 2.46
C SER A 41 -0.37 11.98 3.19
N GLY A 42 0.01 12.08 4.47
CA GLY A 42 0.07 13.34 5.22
C GLY A 42 -1.18 14.24 5.12
N ASP A 43 -1.02 15.53 5.43
CA ASP A 43 -2.13 16.50 5.39
C ASP A 43 -2.59 16.84 3.96
N ASP A 44 -1.67 16.77 3.01
CA ASP A 44 -1.91 17.11 1.60
C ASP A 44 -2.56 15.96 0.80
N GLN A 45 -2.72 14.78 1.41
CA GLN A 45 -3.27 13.55 0.81
C GLN A 45 -2.56 13.12 -0.50
N ARG A 46 -1.32 13.57 -0.70
CA ARG A 46 -0.54 13.38 -1.93
C ARG A 46 0.72 12.61 -1.64
N ILE A 47 1.00 11.63 -2.50
CA ILE A 47 2.18 10.78 -2.43
C ILE A 47 2.98 10.82 -3.72
N ARG A 48 4.31 10.79 -3.59
CA ARG A 48 5.24 10.73 -4.72
C ARG A 48 5.79 9.32 -4.88
N THR A 49 5.93 8.86 -6.12
CA THR A 49 6.48 7.54 -6.43
C THR A 49 7.86 7.30 -5.83
N VAL A 50 8.71 8.33 -5.75
CA VAL A 50 10.05 8.21 -5.17
C VAL A 50 9.97 7.79 -3.71
N GLY A 51 9.14 8.46 -2.89
CA GLY A 51 8.96 8.11 -1.48
C GLY A 51 8.38 6.71 -1.27
N LEU A 52 7.49 6.26 -2.16
CA LEU A 52 7.00 4.87 -2.11
C LEU A 52 8.11 3.86 -2.37
N ILE A 53 8.94 4.07 -3.40
CA ILE A 53 10.02 3.13 -3.75
C ILE A 53 11.05 3.03 -2.61
N GLU A 54 11.26 4.11 -1.87
CA GLU A 54 12.20 4.19 -0.74
C GLU A 54 11.60 3.72 0.60
N HIS A 55 10.31 3.36 0.63
CA HIS A 55 9.63 2.94 1.85
C HIS A 55 10.10 1.56 2.34
N ALA A 56 10.22 1.37 3.66
CA ALA A 56 10.73 0.14 4.27
C ALA A 56 9.97 -1.13 3.85
N LEU A 57 8.66 -1.04 3.60
CA LEU A 57 7.83 -2.15 3.11
C LEU A 57 8.15 -2.57 1.67
N LEU A 58 8.83 -1.71 0.91
CA LEU A 58 9.05 -1.85 -0.53
C LEU A 58 10.52 -1.94 -0.93
N GLU A 59 11.45 -1.83 0.03
CA GLU A 59 12.90 -1.85 -0.18
C GLU A 59 13.37 -3.08 -0.98
N THR A 60 12.73 -4.23 -0.75
CA THR A 60 13.08 -5.50 -1.42
C THR A 60 12.30 -5.76 -2.72
N VAL A 61 11.34 -4.90 -3.06
CA VAL A 61 10.48 -5.07 -4.23
C VAL A 61 11.17 -4.55 -5.48
N SER A 62 11.32 -5.41 -6.49
CA SER A 62 11.92 -4.98 -7.76
C SER A 62 11.05 -3.92 -8.46
N ARG A 63 11.68 -2.95 -9.12
CA ARG A 63 10.98 -1.87 -9.84
C ARG A 63 9.89 -2.38 -10.80
N PRO A 64 10.10 -3.43 -11.62
CA PRO A 64 9.04 -3.95 -12.49
C PRO A 64 7.82 -4.45 -11.71
N THR A 65 8.04 -5.11 -10.56
CA THR A 65 6.96 -5.62 -9.71
C THR A 65 6.21 -4.47 -9.05
N PHE A 66 6.94 -3.49 -8.51
CA PHE A 66 6.37 -2.28 -7.94
C PHE A 66 5.45 -1.56 -8.93
N PHE A 67 5.93 -1.26 -10.16
CA PHE A 67 5.13 -0.52 -11.14
C PHE A 67 3.90 -1.31 -11.62
N ARG A 68 3.99 -2.65 -11.72
CA ARG A 68 2.82 -3.50 -12.03
C ARG A 68 1.78 -3.43 -10.91
N ALA A 69 2.20 -3.55 -9.65
CA ALA A 69 1.30 -3.48 -8.50
C ALA A 69 0.69 -2.07 -8.33
N LEU A 70 1.48 -1.01 -8.49
CA LEU A 70 1.01 0.38 -8.47
C LEU A 70 -0.07 0.63 -9.53
N LYS A 71 0.16 0.17 -10.77
CA LYS A 71 -0.85 0.26 -11.84
C LYS A 71 -2.11 -0.52 -11.49
N SER A 72 -1.97 -1.71 -10.91
CA SER A 72 -3.09 -2.53 -10.47
C SER A 72 -3.94 -1.83 -9.40
N LEU A 73 -3.32 -1.22 -8.39
CA LEU A 73 -4.01 -0.44 -7.35
C LEU A 73 -4.77 0.76 -7.93
N VAL A 74 -4.19 1.44 -8.92
CA VAL A 74 -4.89 2.54 -9.61
C VAL A 74 -6.11 2.03 -10.37
N ASN A 75 -5.98 0.92 -11.09
CA ASN A 75 -7.09 0.31 -11.82
C ASN A 75 -8.20 -0.21 -10.87
N LYS A 76 -7.82 -0.72 -9.71
CA LYS A 76 -8.74 -1.19 -8.66
C LYS A 76 -9.36 -0.04 -7.84
N GLY A 77 -8.93 1.21 -8.06
CA GLY A 77 -9.49 2.40 -7.41
C GLY A 77 -8.91 2.73 -6.02
N TYR A 78 -7.94 1.97 -5.51
CA TYR A 78 -7.30 2.23 -4.21
C TYR A 78 -6.39 3.46 -4.24
N LEU A 79 -5.82 3.76 -5.42
CA LEU A 79 -5.00 4.94 -5.66
C LEU A 79 -5.54 5.68 -6.89
N ALA A 80 -5.40 7.00 -6.93
CA ALA A 80 -5.68 7.77 -8.14
C ALA A 80 -4.50 8.67 -8.48
N GLN A 81 -4.23 8.84 -9.77
CA GLN A 81 -3.18 9.75 -10.21
C GLN A 81 -3.66 11.21 -10.01
N CYS A 82 -2.77 12.07 -9.50
CA CYS A 82 -3.07 13.50 -9.38
C CYS A 82 -3.32 14.09 -10.78
N SER A 83 -4.52 14.65 -11.02
CA SER A 83 -4.90 15.22 -12.32
C SER A 83 -4.19 16.54 -12.64
N THR A 84 -3.69 17.25 -11.63
CA THR A 84 -3.19 18.62 -11.72
C THR A 84 -1.66 18.76 -11.64
N MET A 85 -0.90 17.67 -11.48
CA MET A 85 0.56 17.71 -11.29
C MET A 85 1.32 16.72 -12.19
N ASN A 86 2.65 16.93 -12.27
CA ASN A 86 3.63 16.09 -12.97
C ASN A 86 3.43 14.59 -12.69
N ARG A 87 3.82 13.76 -13.68
CA ARG A 87 3.81 12.28 -13.58
C ARG A 87 4.42 11.80 -12.24
N GLY A 88 3.80 10.78 -11.64
CA GLY A 88 4.30 10.16 -10.41
C GLY A 88 3.79 10.77 -9.09
N CYS A 89 2.68 11.52 -9.14
CA CYS A 89 1.89 11.93 -7.97
C CYS A 89 0.60 11.10 -7.91
N TYR A 90 0.28 10.59 -6.72
CA TYR A 90 -0.95 9.83 -6.46
C TYR A 90 -1.65 10.33 -5.20
N VAL A 91 -2.93 10.00 -5.07
CA VAL A 91 -3.74 10.21 -3.86
C VAL A 91 -4.30 8.86 -3.42
N VAL A 92 -4.37 8.67 -2.10
CA VAL A 92 -4.95 7.46 -1.50
C VAL A 92 -6.47 7.61 -1.51
N ARG A 93 -7.18 6.56 -1.92
CA ARG A 93 -8.62 6.47 -1.72
C ARG A 93 -8.89 5.49 -0.60
N SER A 94 -9.78 5.88 0.32
CA SER A 94 -10.31 4.93 1.29
C SER A 94 -11.10 3.86 0.53
N PRO A 95 -11.05 2.59 0.94
CA PRO A 95 -11.94 1.58 0.38
C PRO A 95 -13.36 2.05 0.69
N GLU A 96 -14.19 2.28 -0.33
CA GLU A 96 -15.59 2.63 -0.09
C GLU A 96 -16.25 1.43 0.62
N SER A 97 -16.94 1.70 1.73
CA SER A 97 -17.64 0.70 2.55
C SER A 97 -18.80 0.05 1.79
#